data_AF-A0A814MDE6-F1
#
_entry.id   AF-A0A814MDE6-F1
#
_cell.length_a   1.000
_cell.length_b   1.000
_cell.length_c   1.000
_cell.angle_alpha   90.00
_cell.angle_beta   90.00
_cell.angle_gamma   90.00
#
_symmetry.space_group_name_H-M   'P 1'
#
loop_
_entity.id
_entity.type
_entity.pdbx_description
1 polymer ?
#
loop_
_entity_poly.entity_id
_entity_poly.type
_entity_poly.pdbx_seq_one_letter_code
_entity_poly.pdbx_strand_id
1 'polypeptide(L)'
;MIVNPATRILFRNSKNLTLLKSRTNGYSRTAAEESRLFWEKNDKLKRPMSPHLTIYRLPQPANLSIMHRGTGAAMTAVVFGFGFGSFLWTGKFDKVVEFVRDNVHPHVILTAKIILAFPLCYHALNGVRHLVWDSGRGLKLQTIHKTGYAVVALAFLLSLAIGTL
;
A
#
# COMPACT_ATOMS: atom_id res chain seq x y z
N MET A 1 -13.57 -56.07 -53.82
CA MET A 1 -13.56 -54.63 -54.13
C MET A 1 -12.94 -53.91 -52.94
N ILE A 2 -11.61 -53.72 -52.95
CA ILE A 2 -10.92 -52.56 -53.53
C ILE A 2 -11.41 -51.27 -52.86
N VAL A 3 -10.76 -50.94 -51.76
CA VAL A 3 -10.87 -49.64 -51.10
C VAL A 3 -10.41 -48.60 -52.13
N ASN A 4 -11.31 -47.72 -52.56
CA ASN A 4 -11.04 -46.72 -53.58
C ASN A 4 -9.85 -45.82 -53.14
N PRO A 5 -8.78 -45.69 -53.94
CA PRO A 5 -7.62 -44.88 -53.57
C PRO A 5 -7.93 -43.38 -53.42
N ALA A 6 -9.08 -42.90 -53.90
CA ALA A 6 -9.52 -41.51 -53.76
C ALA A 6 -9.90 -41.12 -52.32
N THR A 7 -10.36 -42.06 -51.48
CA THR A 7 -10.74 -41.76 -50.09
C THR A 7 -9.53 -41.62 -49.15
N ARG A 8 -8.34 -42.09 -49.59
CA ARG A 8 -7.08 -41.98 -48.83
C ARG A 8 -6.42 -40.61 -48.96
N ILE A 9 -6.86 -39.79 -49.91
CA ILE A 9 -6.28 -38.45 -50.19
C ILE A 9 -6.85 -37.39 -49.24
N LEU A 10 -8.05 -37.59 -48.69
CA LEU A 10 -8.69 -36.61 -47.80
C LEU A 10 -8.05 -36.49 -46.41
N PHE A 11 -7.18 -37.43 -46.01
CA PHE A 11 -6.47 -37.39 -44.72
C PHE A 11 -4.99 -36.99 -44.81
N ARG A 12 -4.50 -36.61 -46.01
CA ARG A 12 -3.08 -36.32 -46.26
C ARG A 12 -2.74 -34.82 -46.20
N ASN A 13 -3.41 -34.04 -45.36
CA ASN A 13 -2.98 -32.67 -45.08
C ASN A 13 -2.86 -32.41 -43.58
N SER A 14 -1.82 -33.01 -42.99
CA SER A 14 -1.41 -32.85 -41.58
C SER A 14 -1.21 -31.38 -41.17
N LYS A 15 -0.86 -30.50 -42.11
CA LYS A 15 -0.59 -29.07 -41.85
C LYS A 15 -1.86 -28.30 -41.45
N ASN A 16 -2.99 -28.63 -42.05
CA ASN A 16 -4.27 -28.03 -41.67
C ASN A 16 -4.80 -28.62 -40.35
N LEU A 17 -4.47 -29.87 -40.05
CA LEU A 17 -4.80 -30.51 -38.78
C LEU A 17 -4.01 -29.91 -37.60
N THR A 18 -2.76 -29.50 -37.83
CA THR A 18 -1.95 -28.76 -36.83
C THR A 18 -2.50 -27.35 -36.59
N LEU A 19 -2.96 -26.68 -37.67
CA LEU A 19 -3.53 -25.34 -37.61
C LEU A 19 -4.89 -25.31 -36.89
N LEU A 20 -5.71 -26.35 -37.08
CA LEU A 20 -6.96 -26.54 -36.34
C LEU A 20 -6.73 -26.95 -34.88
N LYS A 21 -5.72 -27.79 -34.59
CA LYS A 21 -5.34 -28.18 -33.22
C LYS A 21 -4.78 -27.00 -32.41
N SER A 22 -4.12 -26.04 -33.07
CA SER A 22 -3.68 -24.79 -32.44
C SER A 22 -4.85 -23.89 -32.02
N ARG A 23 -6.02 -24.01 -32.68
CA ARG A 23 -7.18 -23.16 -32.42
C ARG A 23 -8.10 -23.72 -31.33
N THR A 24 -8.00 -25.01 -31.01
CA THR A 24 -8.86 -25.70 -30.02
C THR A 24 -8.25 -25.80 -28.62
N ASN A 25 -6.99 -25.43 -28.40
CA ASN A 25 -6.37 -25.37 -27.06
C ASN A 25 -6.80 -24.13 -26.23
N GLY A 26 -7.86 -23.44 -26.65
CA GLY A 26 -8.37 -22.24 -25.99
C GLY A 26 -9.28 -22.50 -24.79
N TYR A 27 -9.35 -23.72 -24.25
CA TYR A 27 -10.23 -24.04 -23.13
C TYR A 27 -9.45 -24.43 -21.87
N SER A 28 -9.66 -23.61 -20.82
CA SER A 28 -9.18 -23.70 -19.44
C SER A 28 -7.67 -23.55 -19.19
N ARG A 29 -7.12 -22.38 -19.52
CA ARG A 29 -5.94 -21.90 -18.76
C ARG A 29 -6.42 -21.44 -17.39
N THR A 30 -5.64 -21.70 -16.35
CA THR A 30 -5.90 -21.12 -15.04
C THR A 30 -5.64 -19.62 -15.07
N ALA A 31 -6.30 -18.85 -14.21
CA ALA A 31 -6.05 -17.40 -14.10
C ALA A 31 -4.57 -17.07 -13.81
N ALA A 32 -3.87 -17.97 -13.10
CA ALA A 32 -2.43 -17.86 -12.84
C ALA A 32 -1.59 -18.02 -14.12
N GLU A 33 -1.92 -19.00 -14.97
CA GLU A 33 -1.25 -19.22 -16.26
C GLU A 33 -1.48 -18.05 -17.22
N GLU A 34 -2.72 -17.54 -17.30
CA GLU A 34 -3.03 -16.37 -18.12
C GLU A 34 -2.26 -15.12 -17.67
N SER A 35 -2.20 -14.90 -16.34
CA SER A 35 -1.42 -13.81 -15.76
C SER A 35 0.06 -13.93 -16.10
N ARG A 36 0.64 -15.14 -15.98
CA ARG A 36 2.05 -15.38 -16.30
C ARG A 36 2.34 -15.06 -17.77
N LEU A 37 1.53 -15.59 -18.68
CA LEU A 37 1.67 -15.36 -20.12
C LEU A 37 1.49 -13.88 -20.49
N PHE A 38 0.60 -13.15 -19.80
CA PHE A 38 0.43 -11.71 -19.98
C PHE A 38 1.73 -10.95 -19.61
N TRP A 39 2.34 -11.26 -18.47
CA TRP A 39 3.59 -10.60 -18.04
C TRP A 39 4.76 -10.94 -18.96
N GLU A 40 4.97 -12.22 -19.28
CA GLU A 40 6.01 -12.69 -20.21
C GLU A 40 5.90 -11.99 -21.58
N LYS A 41 4.67 -11.86 -22.09
CA LYS A 41 4.40 -11.17 -23.36
C LYS A 41 4.76 -9.68 -23.30
N ASN A 42 4.34 -8.97 -22.26
CA ASN A 42 4.59 -7.52 -22.18
C ASN A 42 6.06 -7.20 -21.91
N ASP A 43 6.76 -8.02 -21.13
CA ASP A 43 8.20 -7.91 -20.89
C ASP A 43 9.00 -8.12 -22.20
N LYS A 44 8.68 -9.19 -22.95
CA LYS A 44 9.28 -9.45 -24.27
C LYS A 44 9.06 -8.31 -25.26
N LEU A 45 7.88 -7.69 -25.24
CA LEU A 45 7.52 -6.61 -26.16
C LEU A 45 8.02 -5.23 -25.70
N LYS A 46 8.63 -5.11 -24.51
CA LYS A 46 9.15 -3.86 -23.94
C LYS A 46 8.14 -2.69 -24.02
N ARG A 47 6.87 -2.99 -23.75
CA ARG A 47 5.82 -1.96 -23.82
C ARG A 47 5.98 -0.99 -22.64
N PRO A 48 5.94 0.32 -22.87
CA PRO A 48 6.01 1.28 -21.79
C PRO A 48 4.77 1.19 -20.90
N MET A 49 4.97 1.38 -19.60
CA MET A 49 3.87 1.52 -18.64
C MET A 49 3.22 2.90 -18.80
N SER A 50 1.88 2.96 -18.79
CA SER A 50 1.19 4.23 -18.80
C SER A 50 1.53 5.06 -17.55
N PRO A 51 1.63 6.39 -17.67
CA PRO A 51 1.80 7.25 -16.50
C PRO A 51 0.59 7.10 -15.56
N HIS A 52 0.83 7.11 -14.25
CA HIS A 52 -0.18 6.84 -13.23
C HIS A 52 -0.07 7.86 -12.09
N LEU A 53 0.87 7.71 -11.16
CA LEU A 53 1.00 8.62 -10.01
C LEU A 53 1.34 10.06 -10.41
N THR A 54 2.10 10.24 -11.50
CA THR A 54 2.54 11.55 -11.97
C THR A 54 1.43 12.38 -12.61
N ILE A 55 0.34 11.75 -13.05
CA ILE A 55 -0.79 12.42 -13.73
C ILE A 55 -2.10 12.35 -12.95
N TYR A 56 -2.18 11.47 -11.94
CA TYR A 56 -3.42 11.25 -11.20
C TYR A 56 -3.62 12.28 -10.10
N ARG A 57 -4.79 12.94 -10.09
CA ARG A 57 -5.17 13.87 -9.02
C ARG A 57 -5.61 13.08 -7.79
N LEU A 58 -4.73 13.00 -6.78
CA LEU A 58 -5.01 12.27 -5.56
C LEU A 58 -6.20 12.87 -4.79
N PRO A 59 -7.29 12.12 -4.57
CA PRO A 59 -8.39 12.57 -3.74
C PRO A 59 -8.00 12.50 -2.26
N GLN A 60 -8.72 13.25 -1.43
CA GLN A 60 -8.48 13.33 0.02
C GLN A 60 -8.34 11.95 0.72
N PRO A 61 -9.16 10.91 0.43
CA PRO A 61 -9.02 9.60 1.07
C PRO A 61 -7.71 8.88 0.69
N ALA A 62 -7.22 9.09 -0.53
CA ALA A 62 -5.94 8.51 -0.97
C ALA A 62 -4.76 9.16 -0.22
N ASN A 63 -4.78 10.48 -0.05
CA ASN A 63 -3.77 11.19 0.75
C ASN A 63 -3.75 10.70 2.20
N LEU A 64 -4.92 10.53 2.82
CA LEU A 64 -5.00 9.99 4.18
C LEU A 64 -4.47 8.54 4.29
N SER A 65 -4.71 7.71 3.27
CA SER A 65 -4.17 6.34 3.22
C SER A 65 -2.64 6.34 3.17
N ILE A 66 -2.04 7.21 2.34
CA ILE A 66 -0.58 7.39 2.28
C ILE A 66 -0.05 7.87 3.64
N MET A 67 -0.69 8.88 4.24
CA MET A 67 -0.30 9.36 5.56
C MET A 67 -0.41 8.27 6.64
N HIS A 68 -1.44 7.41 6.60
CA HIS A 68 -1.60 6.34 7.58
C HIS A 68 -0.46 5.32 7.51
N ARG A 69 -0.03 4.97 6.29
CA ARG A 69 1.16 4.15 6.07
C ARG A 69 2.44 4.85 6.55
N GLY A 70 2.59 6.13 6.19
CA GLY A 70 3.75 6.94 6.56
C GLY A 70 3.91 7.08 8.07
N THR A 71 2.84 7.41 8.79
CA THR A 71 2.87 7.52 10.26
C THR A 71 3.11 6.16 10.91
N GLY A 72 2.53 5.08 10.39
CA GLY A 72 2.79 3.73 10.87
C GLY A 72 4.27 3.35 10.74
N ALA A 73 4.84 3.50 9.54
CA ALA A 73 6.24 3.21 9.27
C ALA A 73 7.20 4.08 10.11
N ALA A 74 6.90 5.38 10.23
CA ALA A 74 7.70 6.29 11.05
C ALA A 74 7.69 5.90 12.54
N MET A 75 6.52 5.61 13.10
CA MET A 75 6.41 5.16 14.49
C MET A 75 7.12 3.82 14.71
N THR A 76 6.97 2.87 13.78
CA THR A 76 7.72 1.60 13.83
C THR A 76 9.23 1.87 13.84
N ALA A 77 9.74 2.72 12.94
CA ALA A 77 11.15 3.07 12.90
C ALA A 77 11.63 3.70 14.22
N VAL A 78 10.83 4.57 14.85
CA VAL A 78 11.16 5.17 16.15
C VAL A 78 11.18 4.12 17.26
N VAL A 79 10.16 3.27 17.36
CA VAL A 79 10.07 2.25 18.42
C VAL A 79 11.21 1.25 18.30
N PHE A 80 11.46 0.71 17.11
CA PHE A 80 12.54 -0.24 16.89
C PHE A 80 13.91 0.41 16.96
N GLY A 81 14.07 1.64 16.44
CA GLY A 81 15.33 2.38 16.53
C GLY A 81 15.71 2.72 17.96
N PHE A 82 14.75 3.19 18.76
CA PHE A 82 14.96 3.48 20.18
C PHE A 82 15.20 2.18 20.97
N GLY A 83 14.40 1.14 20.73
CA GLY A 83 14.53 -0.16 21.39
C GLY A 83 15.83 -0.88 21.05
N PHE A 84 16.34 -0.74 19.83
CA PHE A 84 17.64 -1.30 19.46
C PHE A 84 18.79 -0.44 19.98
N GLY A 85 18.66 0.89 19.88
CA GLY A 85 19.64 1.85 20.39
C GLY A 85 19.86 1.70 21.90
N SER A 86 18.83 1.36 22.66
CA SER A 86 18.95 1.15 24.11
C SER A 86 19.83 -0.05 24.47
N PHE A 87 19.92 -1.10 23.63
CA PHE A 87 20.86 -2.20 23.85
C PHE A 87 22.32 -1.79 23.66
N LEU A 88 22.58 -0.79 22.83
CA LEU A 88 23.92 -0.28 22.56
C LEU A 88 24.33 0.85 23.51
N TRP A 89 23.37 1.43 24.24
CA TRP A 89 23.57 2.59 25.10
C TRP A 89 23.91 2.18 26.54
N THR A 90 25.07 2.61 27.04
CA THR A 90 25.54 2.33 28.41
C THR A 90 25.23 3.44 29.41
N GLY A 91 24.77 4.60 28.94
CA GLY A 91 24.43 5.75 29.78
C GLY A 91 23.04 5.64 30.43
N LYS A 92 22.75 6.52 31.40
CA LYS A 92 21.41 6.62 32.00
C LYS A 92 20.53 7.54 31.17
N PHE A 93 19.30 7.12 30.87
CA PHE A 93 18.35 7.92 30.10
C PHE A 93 18.00 9.25 30.80
N ASP A 94 17.93 9.26 32.13
CA ASP A 94 17.64 10.47 32.92
C ASP A 94 18.63 11.60 32.63
N LYS A 95 19.90 11.28 32.36
CA LYS A 95 20.92 12.28 32.01
C LYS A 95 20.69 12.90 30.63
N VAL A 96 20.12 12.15 29.69
CA VAL A 96 19.71 12.67 28.39
C VAL A 96 18.52 13.62 28.57
N VAL A 97 17.57 13.26 29.43
CA VAL A 97 16.40 14.11 29.72
C VAL A 97 16.81 15.41 30.41
N GLU A 98 17.68 15.34 31.43
CA GLU A 98 18.25 16.52 32.10
C GLU A 98 18.97 17.42 31.09
N PHE A 99 19.83 16.84 30.23
CA PHE A 99 20.54 17.60 29.21
C PHE A 99 19.58 18.34 28.26
N VAL A 100 18.55 17.66 27.76
CA VAL A 100 17.55 18.28 26.87
C VAL A 100 16.79 19.39 27.59
N ARG A 101 16.40 19.15 28.85
CA ARG A 101 15.68 20.14 29.67
C ARG A 101 16.49 21.41 29.88
N ASP A 102 17.78 21.28 30.14
CA ASP A 102 18.62 22.41 30.55
C ASP A 102 19.20 23.18 29.35
N ASN A 103 19.34 22.53 28.18
CA ASN A 103 20.05 23.10 27.04
C ASN A 103 19.15 23.37 25.82
N VAL A 104 17.89 22.93 25.79
CA VAL A 104 16.98 23.12 24.66
C VAL A 104 15.90 24.15 24.99
N HIS A 105 15.69 25.08 24.07
CA HIS A 105 14.68 26.13 24.22
C HIS A 105 13.27 25.54 24.41
N PRO A 106 12.45 26.02 25.37
CA PRO A 106 11.12 25.47 25.67
C PRO A 106 10.19 25.35 24.46
N HIS A 107 10.19 26.34 23.56
CA HIS A 107 9.40 26.28 22.32
C HIS A 107 9.83 25.15 21.36
N VAL A 108 11.12 24.80 21.33
CA VAL A 108 11.61 23.67 20.52
C VAL A 108 11.13 22.36 21.14
N ILE A 109 11.18 22.23 22.47
CA ILE A 109 10.65 21.07 23.19
C ILE A 109 9.16 20.91 22.92
N LEU A 110 8.37 21.98 23.06
CA LEU A 110 6.93 21.96 22.78
C LEU A 110 6.64 21.52 21.34
N THR A 111 7.34 22.10 20.37
CA THR A 111 7.16 21.76 18.96
C THR A 111 7.52 20.31 18.68
N ALA A 112 8.62 19.81 19.25
CA ALA A 112 9.04 18.41 19.14
C ALA A 112 7.99 17.46 19.75
N LYS A 113 7.43 17.78 20.93
CA LYS A 113 6.35 16.99 21.55
C LYS A 113 5.13 16.90 20.63
N ILE A 114 4.70 18.02 20.03
CA ILE A 114 3.54 18.04 19.11
C ILE A 114 3.84 17.22 17.85
N ILE A 115 5.03 17.37 17.26
CA ILE A 115 5.45 16.61 16.06
C ILE A 115 5.50 15.11 16.35
N LEU A 116 5.93 14.70 17.54
CA LEU A 116 5.95 13.29 17.95
C LEU A 116 4.56 12.74 18.29
N ALA A 117 3.69 13.57 18.90
CA ALA A 117 2.33 13.19 19.24
C ALA A 117 1.42 13.05 18.02
N PHE A 118 1.61 13.87 16.98
CA PHE A 118 0.73 13.90 15.81
C PHE A 118 0.63 12.57 15.05
N PRO A 119 1.73 11.90 14.66
CA PRO A 119 1.68 10.59 14.05
C PRO A 119 0.89 9.57 14.87
N LEU A 120 1.06 9.58 16.19
CA LEU A 120 0.36 8.67 17.11
C LEU A 120 -1.15 8.94 17.12
N CYS A 121 -1.56 10.18 17.37
CA CYS A 121 -2.97 10.56 17.41
C CYS A 121 -3.66 10.31 16.07
N TYR A 122 -3.02 10.73 14.97
CA TYR A 122 -3.55 10.53 13.63
C TYR A 122 -3.67 9.04 13.28
N HIS A 123 -2.61 8.25 13.50
CA HIS A 123 -2.61 6.83 13.14
C HIS A 123 -3.64 6.05 13.93
N ALA A 124 -3.79 6.31 15.24
CA ALA A 124 -4.79 5.67 16.08
C ALA A 124 -6.21 6.00 15.63
N LEU A 125 -6.54 7.29 15.43
CA LEU A 125 -7.88 7.72 15.01
C LEU A 125 -8.22 7.23 13.60
N ASN A 126 -7.27 7.35 12.66
CA ASN A 126 -7.49 6.84 11.30
C ASN A 126 -7.55 5.30 11.30
N GLY A 127 -6.82 4.62 12.19
CA GLY A 127 -6.91 3.17 12.40
C GLY A 127 -8.31 2.74 12.85
N VAL A 128 -8.92 3.44 13.81
CA VAL A 128 -10.34 3.21 14.17
C VAL A 128 -11.26 3.39 12.97
N ARG A 129 -11.04 4.43 12.16
CA ARG A 129 -11.81 4.64 10.91
C ARG A 129 -11.64 3.48 9.93
N HIS A 130 -10.44 2.90 9.79
CA HIS A 130 -10.20 1.71 9.00
C HIS A 130 -10.94 0.48 9.56
N LEU A 131 -10.91 0.24 10.87
CA LEU A 131 -11.65 -0.86 11.51
C LEU A 131 -13.18 -0.72 11.30
N VAL A 132 -13.70 0.52 11.31
CA VAL A 132 -15.10 0.77 10.95
C VAL A 132 -15.37 0.39 9.49
N TRP A 133 -14.45 0.68 8.57
CA TRP A 133 -14.57 0.26 7.17
C TRP A 133 -14.50 -1.26 7.00
N ASP A 134 -13.65 -1.95 7.76
CA ASP A 134 -13.53 -3.40 7.75
C ASP A 134 -14.83 -4.07 8.21
N SER A 135 -15.62 -3.40 9.07
CA SER A 135 -16.97 -3.83 9.44
C SER A 135 -18.06 -3.54 8.38
N GLY A 136 -17.67 -3.02 7.21
CA GLY A 136 -18.59 -2.69 6.10
C GLY A 136 -19.36 -1.36 6.29
N ARG A 137 -18.97 -0.52 7.26
CA ARG A 137 -19.69 0.71 7.62
C ARG A 137 -18.98 1.96 7.09
N GLY A 138 -19.75 3.03 6.85
CA GLY A 138 -19.18 4.34 6.52
C GLY A 138 -18.55 4.47 5.12
N LEU A 139 -18.88 3.56 4.19
CA LEU A 139 -18.29 3.48 2.84
C LEU A 139 -18.94 4.43 1.81
N LYS A 140 -19.96 5.20 2.20
CA LYS A 140 -20.52 6.25 1.32
C LYS A 140 -19.50 7.37 1.13
N LEU A 141 -19.34 7.87 -0.10
CA LEU A 141 -18.32 8.88 -0.44
C LEU A 141 -18.38 10.13 0.45
N GLN A 142 -19.59 10.63 0.73
CA GLN A 142 -19.78 11.76 1.65
C GLN A 142 -19.29 11.46 3.07
N THR A 143 -19.57 10.26 3.59
CA THR A 143 -19.11 9.82 4.92
C THR A 143 -17.60 9.67 4.96
N ILE A 144 -16.98 9.13 3.91
CA ILE A 144 -15.53 8.98 3.79
C ILE A 144 -14.85 10.35 3.91
N HIS A 145 -15.34 11.37 3.20
CA HIS A 145 -14.78 12.72 3.29
C HIS A 145 -15.01 13.37 4.67
N LYS A 146 -16.22 13.29 5.22
CA LYS A 146 -16.55 13.85 6.55
C LYS A 146 -15.68 13.25 7.64
N THR A 147 -15.61 11.91 7.68
CA THR A 147 -14.77 11.19 8.66
C THR A 147 -13.28 11.47 8.46
N GLY A 148 -12.85 11.69 7.21
CA GLY A 148 -11.48 12.07 6.90
C GLY A 148 -11.07 13.42 7.50
N TYR A 149 -11.87 14.47 7.31
CA TYR A 149 -11.62 15.76 7.93
C TYR A 149 -11.71 15.71 9.47
N ALA A 150 -12.68 14.97 10.00
CA ALA A 150 -12.85 14.79 11.44
C ALA A 150 -11.61 14.16 12.08
N VAL A 151 -11.04 13.11 11.47
CA VAL A 151 -9.82 12.46 11.95
C VAL A 151 -8.64 13.42 12.00
N VAL A 152 -8.42 14.22 10.94
CA VAL A 152 -7.31 15.18 10.89
C VAL A 152 -7.47 16.27 11.96
N ALA A 153 -8.67 16.83 12.09
CA ALA A 153 -8.94 17.87 13.07
C ALA A 153 -8.77 17.35 14.52
N LEU A 154 -9.35 16.19 14.82
CA LEU A 154 -9.22 15.57 16.14
C LEU A 154 -7.77 15.19 16.45
N ALA A 155 -7.03 14.66 15.48
CA ALA A 155 -5.62 14.33 15.66
C ALA A 155 -4.81 15.58 16.03
N PHE A 156 -5.00 16.67 15.28
CA PHE A 156 -4.31 17.93 15.55
C PHE A 156 -4.62 18.48 16.96
N LEU A 157 -5.91 18.53 17.34
CA LEU A 157 -6.32 19.02 18.65
C LEU A 157 -5.77 18.15 19.80
N LEU A 158 -5.80 16.83 19.64
CA LEU A 158 -5.25 15.91 20.64
C LEU A 158 -3.73 16.05 20.77
N SER A 159 -3.01 16.23 19.65
CA SER A 159 -1.57 16.44 19.67
C SER A 159 -1.17 17.75 20.33
N LEU A 160 -1.95 18.81 20.14
CA LEU A 160 -1.75 20.07 20.86
C LEU A 160 -1.97 19.87 22.36
N ALA A 161 -3.07 19.26 22.76
CA ALA A 161 -3.38 18.99 24.16
C ALA A 161 -2.28 18.17 24.83
N ILE A 162 -1.86 17.06 24.22
CA ILE A 162 -0.78 16.20 24.73
C ILE A 162 0.57 16.95 24.75
N GLY A 163 0.85 17.77 23.74
CA GLY A 163 2.09 18.54 23.69
C GLY A 163 2.23 19.53 24.84
N THR A 164 1.12 20.12 25.27
CA THR A 164 1.06 21.12 26.35
C THR A 164 1.01 20.55 27.77
N LEU A 165 0.68 19.26 27.94
CA LEU A 165 0.76 18.53 29.22
C LEU A 165 2.22 18.29 29.62
#